data_AF-A0A2R4ZPA7-F1
#
_entry.id   AF-A0A2R4ZPA7-F1
#
_cell.length_a   1.000
_cell.length_b   1.000
_cell.length_c   1.000
_cell.angle_alpha   90.00
_cell.angle_beta   90.00
_cell.angle_gamma   90.00
#
_symmetry.space_group_name_H-M   'P 1'
#
loop_
_entity.id
_entity.type
_entity.pdbx_description
1 polymer ?
#
loop_
_entity_poly.entity_id
_entity_poly.type
_entity_poly.pdbx_seq_one_letter_code
_entity_poly.pdbx_strand_id
1 'polypeptide(L)'
;MGSPIYEIGIASLVLPLGAILAVESRDIQLLTGQVGGKRPPYRVMIMAGYVLVVIGVIIYSAKIPHKDVIGGFLVIIGSLLAFKDLGLLSSLRSGVRGGLVPIYIARYSFVHIVTAFTWLLLGGVLFMLTPLLIETSSLPRDLAIHAMALGFIFNTIFGVDAVLMYSHAGISLRKVPRPSYIPYLLFNTSLILRAIYDLTGIQGVTVASAPLTGLGIVVFFLMHNIRLSRLRREMIAMRTGSAHNPDF
;
A
#
# COMPACT_ATOMS: atom_id res chain seq x y z
N MET A 1 8.61 -13.96 34.98
CA MET A 1 8.11 -14.12 33.60
C MET A 1 9.18 -13.53 32.69
N GLY A 2 9.75 -14.31 31.77
CA GLY A 2 10.81 -13.82 30.88
C GLY A 2 10.28 -12.67 30.01
N SER A 3 11.12 -11.67 29.75
CA SER A 3 10.80 -10.62 28.79
C SER A 3 10.43 -11.25 27.44
N PRO A 4 9.38 -10.78 26.75
CA PRO A 4 8.98 -11.35 25.48
C PRO A 4 10.15 -11.26 24.49
N ILE A 5 10.42 -12.38 23.82
CA ILE A 5 11.48 -12.50 22.80
C ILE A 5 11.16 -11.59 21.60
N TYR A 6 9.87 -11.32 21.37
CA TYR A 6 9.39 -10.49 20.28
C TYR A 6 8.42 -9.42 20.78
N GLU A 7 8.52 -8.24 20.21
CA GLU A 7 7.45 -7.25 20.31
C GLU A 7 6.27 -7.65 19.43
N ILE A 8 5.19 -8.09 20.08
CA ILE A 8 3.99 -8.65 19.42
C ILE A 8 3.38 -7.68 18.40
N GLY A 9 3.33 -6.38 18.72
CA GLY A 9 2.77 -5.37 17.81
C GLY A 9 3.49 -5.32 16.46
N ILE A 10 4.81 -5.37 16.46
CA ILE A 10 5.63 -5.32 15.24
C ILE A 10 5.66 -6.70 14.57
N ALA A 11 5.84 -7.77 15.35
CA ALA A 11 5.82 -9.13 14.82
C ALA A 11 4.50 -9.45 14.10
N SER A 12 3.38 -8.88 14.56
CA SER A 12 2.08 -9.04 13.91
C SER A 12 2.00 -8.44 12.50
N LEU A 13 2.91 -7.52 12.13
CA LEU A 13 2.99 -6.93 10.78
C LEU A 13 3.57 -7.89 9.75
N VAL A 14 4.30 -8.93 10.17
CA VAL A 14 4.98 -9.87 9.25
C VAL A 14 4.00 -10.53 8.30
N LEU A 15 2.88 -11.05 8.83
CA LEU A 15 1.86 -11.72 8.04
C LEU A 15 1.18 -10.78 7.04
N PRO A 16 0.58 -9.64 7.45
CA PRO A 16 -0.11 -8.77 6.51
C PRO A 16 0.86 -8.09 5.53
N LEU A 17 2.10 -7.75 5.92
CA LEU A 17 3.11 -7.30 4.97
C LEU A 17 3.41 -8.38 3.93
N GLY A 18 3.71 -9.61 4.37
CA GLY A 18 3.97 -10.73 3.45
C GLY A 18 2.82 -10.98 2.48
N ALA A 19 1.58 -10.93 2.97
CA ALA A 19 0.38 -11.10 2.14
C ALA A 19 0.24 -9.99 1.08
N ILE A 20 0.41 -8.73 1.49
CA ILE A 20 0.30 -7.58 0.58
C ILE A 20 1.40 -7.59 -0.47
N LEU A 21 2.64 -7.87 -0.06
CA LEU A 21 3.77 -8.00 -0.99
C LEU A 21 3.52 -9.14 -2.00
N ALA A 22 2.97 -10.28 -1.56
CA ALA A 22 2.60 -11.37 -2.46
C ALA A 22 1.55 -10.94 -3.50
N VAL A 23 0.50 -10.23 -3.07
CA VAL A 23 -0.55 -9.69 -3.94
C VAL A 23 0.03 -8.68 -4.96
N GLU A 24 0.87 -7.75 -4.50
CA GLU A 24 1.54 -6.76 -5.36
C GLU A 24 2.37 -7.41 -6.47
N SER A 25 3.13 -8.47 -6.13
CA SER A 25 3.99 -9.18 -7.09
C SER A 25 3.23 -9.67 -8.33
N ARG A 26 1.94 -10.00 -8.14
CA ARG A 26 1.03 -10.49 -9.17
C ARG A 26 0.39 -9.33 -9.91
N ASP A 27 -0.13 -8.35 -9.18
CA ASP A 27 -1.10 -7.38 -9.71
C ASP A 27 -0.45 -6.13 -10.31
N ILE A 28 0.75 -5.72 -9.84
CA ILE A 28 1.43 -4.52 -10.38
C ILE A 28 1.90 -4.73 -11.82
N GLN A 29 2.15 -5.96 -12.24
CA GLN A 29 2.49 -6.25 -13.65
C GLN A 29 1.34 -5.87 -14.60
N LEU A 30 0.09 -5.90 -14.13
CA LEU A 30 -1.09 -5.48 -14.91
C LEU A 30 -1.11 -3.96 -15.14
N LEU A 31 -0.52 -3.19 -14.21
CA LEU A 31 -0.45 -1.72 -14.24
C LEU A 31 0.61 -1.21 -15.19
N THR A 32 1.81 -1.77 -15.10
CA THR A 32 3.00 -1.23 -15.78
C THR A 32 3.06 -1.60 -17.26
N GLY A 33 2.13 -2.43 -17.74
CA GLY A 33 2.05 -2.81 -19.15
C GLY A 33 3.22 -3.68 -19.62
N GLN A 34 3.97 -4.25 -18.68
CA GLN A 34 5.06 -5.20 -18.98
C GLN A 34 4.55 -6.61 -19.34
N VAL A 35 3.24 -6.77 -19.56
CA VAL A 35 2.63 -8.05 -19.97
C VAL A 35 2.91 -8.28 -21.46
N GLY A 36 3.87 -9.16 -21.77
CA GLY A 36 4.13 -9.64 -23.14
C GLY A 36 5.59 -9.60 -23.60
N GLY A 37 6.47 -8.86 -22.92
CA GLY A 37 7.92 -8.98 -23.12
C GLY A 37 8.47 -10.22 -22.41
N LYS A 38 9.62 -10.76 -22.86
CA LYS A 38 10.37 -11.85 -22.20
C LYS A 38 10.29 -11.66 -20.69
N ARG A 39 9.54 -12.52 -19.98
CA ARG A 39 9.32 -12.43 -18.53
C ARG A 39 10.69 -12.27 -17.87
N PRO A 40 11.03 -11.10 -17.35
CA PRO A 40 12.41 -10.85 -16.98
C PRO A 40 12.75 -11.58 -15.67
N PRO A 41 14.04 -11.78 -15.37
CA PRO A 41 14.53 -12.31 -14.08
C PRO A 41 14.11 -11.48 -12.85
N TYR A 42 13.44 -10.34 -13.04
CA TYR A 42 13.03 -9.40 -11.99
C TYR A 42 12.07 -9.98 -10.94
N ARG A 43 11.36 -11.10 -11.20
CA ARG A 43 10.54 -11.75 -10.16
C ARG A 43 11.37 -12.20 -8.95
N VAL A 44 12.59 -12.66 -9.20
CA VAL A 44 13.50 -13.09 -8.13
C VAL A 44 13.93 -11.89 -7.29
N MET A 45 14.18 -10.73 -7.91
CA MET A 45 14.59 -9.53 -7.19
C MET A 45 13.44 -8.88 -6.42
N ILE A 46 12.21 -8.88 -6.97
CA ILE A 46 11.01 -8.45 -6.23
C ILE A 46 10.81 -9.35 -5.01
N MET A 47 10.89 -10.68 -5.18
CA MET A 47 10.80 -11.63 -4.07
C MET A 47 11.92 -11.42 -3.05
N ALA A 48 13.16 -11.21 -3.49
CA ALA A 48 14.28 -10.91 -2.61
C ALA A 48 14.02 -9.62 -1.82
N GLY A 49 13.53 -8.56 -2.47
CA GLY A 49 13.15 -7.31 -1.82
C GLY A 49 12.09 -7.52 -0.73
N TYR A 50 11.07 -8.32 -1.03
CA TYR A 50 10.01 -8.64 -0.08
C TYR A 50 10.49 -9.50 1.10
N VAL A 51 11.33 -10.49 0.84
CA VAL A 51 11.98 -11.29 1.87
C VAL A 51 12.84 -10.42 2.78
N LEU A 52 13.59 -9.47 2.21
CA LEU A 52 14.39 -8.52 3.00
C LEU A 52 13.53 -7.63 3.89
N VAL A 53 12.39 -7.12 3.39
CA VAL A 53 11.44 -6.36 4.22
C VAL A 53 10.92 -7.21 5.38
N VAL A 54 10.45 -8.43 5.11
CA VAL A 54 9.92 -9.33 6.13
C VAL A 54 10.98 -9.69 7.17
N ILE A 55 12.18 -10.08 6.75
CA ILE A 55 13.30 -10.37 7.65
C ILE A 55 13.68 -9.13 8.47
N GLY A 56 13.69 -7.95 7.85
CA GLY A 56 13.97 -6.69 8.54
C GLY A 56 12.98 -6.41 9.67
N VAL A 57 11.68 -6.62 9.44
CA VAL A 57 10.63 -6.48 10.46
C VAL A 57 10.78 -7.53 11.56
N ILE A 58 11.08 -8.80 11.21
CA ILE A 58 11.32 -9.87 12.20
C ILE A 58 12.52 -9.50 13.09
N ILE A 59 13.65 -9.13 12.50
CA ILE A 59 14.87 -8.76 13.24
C ILE A 59 14.60 -7.59 14.18
N TYR A 60 13.91 -6.55 13.69
CA TYR A 60 13.56 -5.39 14.50
C TYR A 60 12.63 -5.77 15.67
N SER A 61 11.67 -6.66 15.44
CA SER A 61 10.75 -7.12 16.48
C SER A 61 11.41 -8.01 17.54
N ALA A 62 12.51 -8.70 17.22
CA ALA A 62 13.15 -9.69 18.08
C ALA A 62 14.12 -9.11 19.13
N LYS A 63 14.46 -7.82 19.03
CA LYS A 63 15.50 -7.21 19.85
C LYS A 63 14.93 -6.06 20.68
N ILE A 64 14.54 -6.38 21.90
CA ILE A 64 14.21 -5.40 22.94
C ILE A 64 15.42 -5.28 23.88
N PRO A 65 16.00 -4.09 24.09
CA PRO A 65 15.68 -2.80 23.46
C PRO A 65 16.13 -2.71 22.00
N HIS A 66 15.40 -1.95 21.16
CA HIS A 66 15.63 -1.82 19.71
C HIS A 66 16.92 -1.04 19.38
N LYS A 67 18.07 -1.65 19.64
CA LYS A 67 19.40 -1.08 19.39
C LYS A 67 19.94 -1.41 18.01
N ASP A 68 19.27 -2.30 17.28
CA ASP A 68 19.77 -2.82 16.02
C ASP A 68 19.22 -2.04 14.81
N VAL A 69 20.13 -1.43 14.07
CA VAL A 69 19.84 -0.70 12.82
C VAL A 69 19.60 -1.65 11.63
N ILE A 70 20.04 -2.91 11.73
CA ILE A 70 20.00 -3.89 10.63
C ILE A 70 18.57 -4.11 10.15
N GLY A 71 17.60 -4.21 11.07
CA GLY A 71 16.19 -4.41 10.72
C GLY A 71 15.66 -3.30 9.80
N GLY A 72 15.88 -2.03 10.18
CA GLY A 72 15.52 -0.88 9.35
C GLY A 72 16.26 -0.83 8.01
N PHE A 73 17.56 -1.12 8.01
CA PHE A 73 18.37 -1.18 6.79
C PHE A 73 17.84 -2.20 5.78
N LEU A 74 17.50 -3.41 6.24
CA LEU A 74 16.92 -4.45 5.38
C LEU A 74 15.57 -4.05 4.82
N VAL A 75 14.72 -3.37 5.60
CA VAL A 75 13.45 -2.82 5.11
C VAL A 75 13.70 -1.78 4.02
N ILE A 76 14.66 -0.87 4.19
CA ILE A 76 14.98 0.16 3.19
C ILE A 76 15.46 -0.47 1.89
N ILE A 77 16.48 -1.34 1.95
CA ILE A 77 17.03 -2.00 0.76
C ILE A 77 15.96 -2.87 0.08
N GLY A 78 15.20 -3.65 0.85
CA GLY A 78 14.14 -4.48 0.31
C GLY A 78 13.05 -3.66 -0.40
N SER A 79 12.67 -2.52 0.18
CA SER A 79 11.71 -1.59 -0.41
C SER A 79 12.22 -0.96 -1.70
N LEU A 80 13.49 -0.54 -1.75
CA LEU A 80 14.10 0.04 -2.95
C LEU A 80 14.23 -0.97 -4.09
N LEU A 81 14.63 -2.20 -3.78
CA LEU A 81 14.71 -3.29 -4.75
C LEU A 81 13.34 -3.59 -5.34
N ALA A 82 12.34 -3.80 -4.49
CA ALA A 82 10.96 -4.03 -4.94
C ALA A 82 10.43 -2.83 -5.75
N PHE A 83 10.60 -1.59 -5.29
CA PHE A 83 10.14 -0.40 -6.00
C PHE A 83 10.74 -0.27 -7.41
N LYS A 84 12.05 -0.50 -7.54
CA LYS A 84 12.77 -0.45 -8.81
C LYS A 84 12.26 -1.54 -9.76
N ASP A 85 12.23 -2.78 -9.30
CA ASP A 85 12.00 -3.95 -10.16
C ASP A 85 10.53 -4.19 -10.47
N LEU A 86 9.61 -3.60 -9.70
CA LEU A 86 8.20 -3.47 -10.08
C LEU A 86 7.98 -2.54 -11.28
N GLY A 87 9.00 -1.84 -11.76
CA GLY A 87 8.90 -0.90 -12.88
C GLY A 87 8.24 0.42 -12.51
N LEU A 88 8.05 0.69 -11.21
CA LEU A 88 7.47 1.95 -10.71
C LEU A 88 8.40 3.13 -11.02
N LEU A 89 9.71 2.96 -10.86
CA LEU A 89 10.68 3.99 -11.21
C LEU A 89 10.66 4.33 -12.71
N SER A 90 10.53 3.32 -13.57
CA SER A 90 10.37 3.54 -15.01
C SER A 90 9.07 4.30 -15.28
N SER A 91 7.96 3.86 -14.68
CA SER A 91 6.65 4.48 -14.85
C SER A 91 6.60 5.92 -14.34
N LEU A 92 7.36 6.25 -13.29
CA LEU A 92 7.51 7.62 -12.79
C LEU A 92 8.22 8.52 -13.81
N ARG A 93 9.26 8.01 -14.47
CA ARG A 93 10.06 8.76 -15.46
C ARG A 93 9.38 8.88 -16.82
N SER A 94 8.80 7.80 -17.32
CA SER A 94 8.21 7.74 -18.67
C SER A 94 6.71 8.04 -18.72
N GLY A 95 6.09 8.26 -17.55
CA GLY A 95 4.65 8.37 -17.39
C GLY A 95 3.94 7.02 -17.36
N VAL A 96 2.79 6.99 -16.69
CA VAL A 96 1.91 5.81 -16.58
C VAL A 96 1.10 5.67 -17.87
N ARG A 97 1.37 4.61 -18.63
CA ARG A 97 0.74 4.35 -19.95
C ARG A 97 -0.57 3.56 -19.85
N GLY A 98 -0.77 2.80 -18.77
CA GLY A 98 -1.86 1.84 -18.64
C GLY A 98 -1.57 0.60 -19.47
N GLY A 99 -1.32 -0.52 -18.78
CA GLY A 99 -1.08 -1.81 -19.40
C GLY A 99 -2.37 -2.48 -19.87
N LEU A 100 -2.82 -3.48 -19.11
CA LEU A 100 -4.08 -4.17 -19.36
C LEU A 100 -5.30 -3.42 -18.80
N VAL A 101 -5.09 -2.28 -18.14
CA VAL A 101 -6.13 -1.47 -17.52
C VAL A 101 -6.17 -0.07 -18.12
N PRO A 102 -7.34 0.59 -18.16
CA PRO A 102 -7.46 1.97 -18.62
C PRO A 102 -6.50 2.91 -17.90
N ILE A 103 -5.97 3.90 -18.63
CA ILE A 103 -4.94 4.81 -18.13
C ILE A 103 -5.32 5.52 -16.81
N TYR A 104 -6.61 5.84 -16.62
CA TYR A 104 -7.07 6.49 -15.37
C TYR A 104 -7.03 5.54 -14.17
N ILE A 105 -7.31 4.24 -14.35
CA ILE A 105 -7.17 3.21 -13.30
C ILE A 105 -5.70 2.99 -13.01
N ALA A 106 -4.88 2.92 -14.07
CA ALA A 106 -3.44 2.76 -13.93
C ALA A 106 -2.82 3.91 -13.13
N ARG A 107 -3.18 5.16 -13.45
CA ARG A 107 -2.72 6.35 -12.72
C ARG A 107 -3.18 6.35 -11.27
N TYR A 108 -4.45 6.03 -11.03
CA TYR A 108 -4.99 5.93 -9.67
C TYR A 108 -4.20 4.94 -8.83
N SER A 109 -4.05 3.71 -9.31
CA SER A 109 -3.28 2.70 -8.59
C SER A 109 -1.81 3.09 -8.46
N PHE A 110 -1.21 3.70 -9.49
CA PHE A 110 0.18 4.11 -9.43
C PHE A 110 0.45 5.12 -8.31
N VAL A 111 -0.42 6.12 -8.14
CA VAL A 111 -0.33 7.10 -7.03
C VAL A 111 -0.34 6.36 -5.69
N HIS A 112 -1.28 5.44 -5.51
CA HIS A 112 -1.40 4.64 -4.30
C HIS A 112 -0.15 3.78 -4.01
N ILE A 113 0.36 3.06 -5.01
CA ILE A 113 1.54 2.21 -4.84
C ILE A 113 2.79 3.04 -4.55
N VAL A 114 3.00 4.17 -5.24
CA VAL A 114 4.13 5.06 -4.96
C VAL A 114 4.04 5.60 -3.52
N THR A 115 2.86 6.04 -3.10
CA THR A 115 2.63 6.50 -1.72
C THR A 115 2.88 5.38 -0.71
N ALA A 116 2.42 4.15 -0.99
CA ALA A 116 2.66 2.99 -0.14
C ALA A 116 4.16 2.72 0.06
N PHE A 117 4.93 2.64 -1.02
CA PHE A 117 6.38 2.43 -0.94
C PHE A 117 7.10 3.59 -0.26
N THR A 118 6.62 4.81 -0.41
CA THR A 118 7.15 5.97 0.30
C THR A 118 6.98 5.80 1.82
N TRP A 119 5.80 5.37 2.28
CA TRP A 119 5.57 5.07 3.69
C TRP A 119 6.36 3.86 4.19
N LEU A 120 6.54 2.82 3.37
CA LEU A 120 7.37 1.66 3.73
C LEU A 120 8.84 2.04 3.91
N LEU A 121 9.38 2.85 3.00
CA LEU A 121 10.73 3.41 3.11
C LEU A 121 10.86 4.27 4.36
N LEU A 122 9.89 5.14 4.64
CA LEU A 122 9.88 5.96 5.85
C LEU A 122 9.84 5.09 7.12
N GLY A 123 9.04 4.03 7.14
CA GLY A 123 9.01 3.07 8.24
C GLY A 123 10.37 2.39 8.46
N GLY A 124 11.04 1.98 7.38
CA GLY A 124 12.40 1.43 7.45
C GLY A 124 13.44 2.43 7.98
N VAL A 125 13.36 3.70 7.55
CA VAL A 125 14.21 4.79 8.07
C VAL A 125 13.95 5.01 9.56
N LEU A 126 12.69 5.05 9.99
CA LEU A 126 12.34 5.22 11.40
C LEU A 126 12.82 4.04 12.24
N PHE A 127 12.70 2.79 11.77
CA PHE A 127 13.32 1.64 12.42
C PHE A 127 14.83 1.80 12.56
N MET A 128 15.52 2.23 11.49
CA MET A 128 16.97 2.45 11.52
C MET A 128 17.38 3.57 12.48
N LEU A 129 16.57 4.63 12.60
CA LEU A 129 16.83 5.77 13.50
C LEU A 129 16.36 5.54 14.93
N THR A 130 15.54 4.52 15.18
CA THR A 130 14.99 4.25 16.51
C THR A 130 16.07 4.14 17.61
N PRO A 131 17.21 3.43 17.41
CA PRO A 131 18.27 3.37 18.42
C PRO A 131 18.81 4.76 18.84
N LEU A 132 18.79 5.73 17.92
CA LEU A 132 19.27 7.09 18.17
C LEU A 132 18.21 7.97 18.86
N LEU A 133 16.94 7.58 18.76
CA LEU A 133 15.81 8.39 19.23
C LEU A 133 15.16 7.83 20.50
N ILE A 134 15.41 6.57 20.86
CA ILE A 134 14.80 5.88 22.02
C ILE A 134 15.07 6.58 23.35
N GLU A 135 16.21 7.27 23.51
CA GLU A 135 16.50 7.98 24.76
C GLU A 135 15.59 9.19 24.99
N THR A 136 14.87 9.63 23.94
CA THR A 136 14.03 10.84 24.01
C THR A 136 12.54 10.54 23.93
N SER A 137 12.09 9.48 23.23
CA SER A 137 10.67 9.17 23.09
C SER A 137 10.40 7.78 22.47
N SER A 138 9.26 7.15 22.82
CA SER A 138 8.74 5.94 22.16
C SER A 138 8.03 6.23 20.82
N LEU A 139 7.75 7.49 20.52
CA LEU A 139 6.90 7.88 19.41
C LEU A 139 7.45 7.54 18.00
N PRO A 140 8.78 7.56 17.73
CA PRO A 140 9.31 7.15 16.42
C PRO A 140 9.01 5.69 16.07
N ARG A 141 8.96 4.82 17.08
CA ARG A 141 8.55 3.41 16.92
C ARG A 141 7.07 3.34 16.50
N ASP A 142 6.20 4.07 17.20
CA ASP A 142 4.78 4.08 16.88
C ASP A 142 4.53 4.63 15.46
N LEU A 143 5.26 5.68 15.07
CA LEU A 143 5.17 6.21 13.71
C LEU A 143 5.63 5.19 12.66
N ALA A 144 6.70 4.45 12.93
CA ALA A 144 7.17 3.41 12.02
C ALA A 144 6.11 2.30 11.82
N ILE A 145 5.45 1.89 12.91
CA ILE A 145 4.34 0.93 12.88
C ILE A 145 3.20 1.49 12.05
N HIS A 146 2.76 2.74 12.27
CA HIS A 146 1.68 3.35 11.48
C HIS A 146 2.06 3.53 10.01
N ALA A 147 3.31 3.89 9.72
CA ALA A 147 3.80 4.01 8.35
C ALA A 147 3.70 2.67 7.60
N MET A 148 4.03 1.54 8.23
CA MET A 148 3.90 0.23 7.61
C MET A 148 2.44 -0.27 7.60
N ALA A 149 1.78 -0.23 8.75
CA ALA A 149 0.46 -0.82 8.95
C ALA A 149 -0.66 -0.05 8.22
N LEU A 150 -0.59 1.27 8.25
CA LEU A 150 -1.57 2.13 7.59
C LEU A 150 -1.01 2.67 6.28
N GLY A 151 0.17 3.30 6.32
CA GLY A 151 0.76 3.95 5.15
C GLY A 151 1.04 3.01 3.98
N PHE A 152 1.72 1.90 4.21
CA PHE A 152 2.03 0.93 3.16
C PHE A 152 0.81 0.05 2.84
N ILE A 153 0.33 -0.73 3.81
CA ILE A 153 -0.69 -1.76 3.57
C ILE A 153 -1.97 -1.20 2.96
N PHE A 154 -2.58 -0.17 3.55
CA PHE A 154 -3.87 0.34 3.05
C PHE A 154 -3.75 1.11 1.75
N ASN A 155 -2.67 1.87 1.53
CA ASN A 155 -2.47 2.49 0.22
C ASN A 155 -2.31 1.41 -0.86
N THR A 156 -1.59 0.32 -0.58
CA THR A 156 -1.51 -0.81 -1.51
C THR A 156 -2.89 -1.43 -1.76
N ILE A 157 -3.68 -1.70 -0.72
CA ILE A 157 -5.04 -2.25 -0.86
C ILE A 157 -5.88 -1.35 -1.77
N PHE A 158 -5.88 -0.03 -1.51
CA PHE A 158 -6.66 0.92 -2.31
C PHE A 158 -6.21 0.97 -3.77
N GLY A 159 -4.90 0.90 -4.02
CA GLY A 159 -4.36 0.87 -5.37
C GLY A 159 -4.72 -0.40 -6.13
N VAL A 160 -4.36 -1.56 -5.56
CA VAL A 160 -4.56 -2.88 -6.18
C VAL A 160 -6.03 -3.19 -6.39
N ASP A 161 -6.91 -2.80 -5.46
CA ASP A 161 -8.36 -3.02 -5.58
C ASP A 161 -8.94 -2.47 -6.90
N ALA A 162 -8.50 -1.28 -7.32
CA ALA A 162 -8.97 -0.69 -8.57
C ALA A 162 -8.56 -1.51 -9.81
N VAL A 163 -7.39 -2.16 -9.75
CA VAL A 163 -6.87 -3.03 -10.82
C VAL A 163 -7.62 -4.35 -10.84
N LEU A 164 -7.78 -4.96 -9.66
CA LEU A 164 -8.49 -6.23 -9.52
C LEU A 164 -9.93 -6.10 -9.95
N MET A 165 -10.62 -5.03 -9.58
CA MET A 165 -12.00 -4.87 -10.01
C MET A 165 -12.12 -4.78 -11.54
N TYR A 166 -11.13 -4.19 -12.23
CA TYR A 166 -11.08 -4.21 -13.70
C TYR A 166 -10.82 -5.61 -14.27
N SER A 167 -9.92 -6.40 -13.67
CA SER A 167 -9.62 -7.74 -14.16
C SER A 167 -10.81 -8.70 -14.00
N HIS A 168 -11.57 -8.59 -12.91
CA HIS A 168 -12.77 -9.39 -12.67
C HIS A 168 -13.95 -8.99 -13.57
N ALA A 169 -14.01 -7.73 -13.99
CA ALA A 169 -15.02 -7.21 -14.91
C ALA A 169 -14.93 -7.79 -16.33
N GLY A 170 -13.76 -8.33 -16.69
CA GLY A 170 -13.45 -8.72 -18.06
C GLY A 170 -13.11 -7.53 -18.96
N ILE A 171 -12.24 -7.78 -19.94
CA ILE A 171 -11.65 -6.77 -20.85
C ILE A 171 -12.72 -6.03 -21.69
N SER A 172 -13.93 -6.58 -21.80
CA SER A 172 -14.99 -6.07 -22.66
C SER A 172 -15.80 -4.91 -22.10
N LEU A 173 -15.69 -4.58 -20.80
CA LEU A 173 -16.46 -3.48 -20.23
C LEU A 173 -15.86 -2.13 -20.61
N ARG A 174 -16.40 -1.51 -21.66
CA ARG A 174 -16.04 -0.15 -22.13
C ARG A 174 -16.27 0.94 -21.06
N LYS A 175 -17.07 0.69 -20.02
CA LYS A 175 -17.54 1.69 -19.05
C LYS A 175 -17.23 1.33 -17.59
N VAL A 176 -16.01 0.91 -17.27
CA VAL A 176 -15.65 0.74 -15.85
C VAL A 176 -15.71 2.09 -15.12
N PRO A 177 -16.42 2.20 -13.97
CA PRO A 177 -16.55 3.47 -13.27
C PRO A 177 -15.20 3.93 -12.70
N ARG A 178 -14.94 5.25 -12.75
CA ARG A 178 -13.69 5.83 -12.27
C ARG A 178 -13.57 5.69 -10.74
N PRO A 179 -12.40 5.27 -10.22
CA PRO A 179 -12.14 5.31 -8.79
C PRO A 179 -12.08 6.76 -8.29
N SER A 180 -12.36 6.96 -7.01
CA SER A 180 -12.30 8.27 -6.35
C SER A 180 -11.04 8.41 -5.52
N TYR A 181 -10.45 9.61 -5.53
CA TYR A 181 -9.32 9.97 -4.68
C TYR A 181 -9.74 10.46 -3.29
N ILE A 182 -11.04 10.57 -2.99
CA ILE A 182 -11.51 11.02 -1.66
C ILE A 182 -10.96 10.12 -0.54
N PRO A 183 -11.05 8.77 -0.61
CA PRO A 183 -10.47 7.91 0.42
C PRO A 183 -8.96 8.09 0.58
N TYR A 184 -8.25 8.26 -0.54
CA TYR A 184 -6.81 8.53 -0.55
C TYR A 184 -6.46 9.81 0.22
N LEU A 185 -7.18 10.90 -0.06
CA LEU A 185 -6.94 12.20 0.57
C LEU A 185 -7.25 12.15 2.07
N LEU A 186 -8.40 11.59 2.46
CA LEU A 186 -8.77 11.45 3.88
C LEU A 186 -7.74 10.61 4.64
N PHE A 187 -7.38 9.47 4.07
CA PHE A 187 -6.47 8.51 4.71
C PHE A 187 -5.04 9.04 4.83
N ASN A 188 -4.47 9.63 3.77
CA ASN A 188 -3.10 10.16 3.85
C ASN A 188 -3.03 11.47 4.66
N THR A 189 -4.08 12.29 4.66
CA THR A 189 -4.15 13.44 5.57
C THR A 189 -4.17 12.97 7.02
N SER A 190 -4.95 11.94 7.33
CA SER A 190 -4.96 11.30 8.66
C SER A 190 -3.58 10.79 9.07
N LEU A 191 -2.84 10.15 8.16
CA LEU A 191 -1.49 9.65 8.42
C LEU A 191 -0.48 10.77 8.65
N ILE A 192 -0.57 11.87 7.89
CA ILE A 192 0.27 13.04 8.12
C ILE A 192 -0.01 13.63 9.50
N LEU A 193 -1.29 13.74 9.90
CA LEU A 193 -1.65 14.16 11.25
C LEU A 193 -1.12 13.19 12.31
N ARG A 194 -1.19 11.88 12.07
CA ARG A 194 -0.60 10.88 12.97
C ARG A 194 0.92 11.09 13.10
N ALA A 195 1.62 11.31 11.98
CA ALA A 195 3.05 11.59 11.98
C ALA A 195 3.39 12.86 12.75
N ILE A 196 2.60 13.94 12.59
CA ILE A 196 2.79 15.17 13.37
C ILE A 196 2.60 14.89 14.86
N TYR A 197 1.57 14.12 15.25
CA TYR A 197 1.39 13.73 16.63
C TYR A 197 2.57 12.91 17.16
N ASP A 198 2.99 11.88 16.44
CA ASP A 198 4.09 11.03 16.87
C ASP A 198 5.42 11.82 16.93
N LEU A 199 5.59 12.89 16.15
CA LEU A 199 6.78 13.73 16.24
C LEU A 199 6.72 14.80 17.33
N THR A 200 5.53 15.29 17.69
CA THR A 200 5.36 16.49 18.56
C THR A 200 4.71 16.20 19.92
N GLY A 201 4.04 15.06 20.08
CA GLY A 201 3.26 14.72 21.27
C GLY A 201 1.97 15.53 21.46
N ILE A 202 1.56 16.37 20.50
CA ILE A 202 0.40 17.25 20.63
C ILE A 202 -0.90 16.45 20.59
N GLN A 203 -1.51 16.20 21.75
CA GLN A 203 -2.70 15.35 21.88
C GLN A 203 -3.90 15.81 21.03
N GLY A 204 -4.08 17.11 20.79
CA GLY A 204 -5.18 17.60 19.95
C GLY A 204 -5.15 17.07 18.50
N VAL A 205 -3.97 16.70 18.01
CA VAL A 205 -3.79 16.18 16.64
C VAL A 205 -4.28 14.72 16.52
N THR A 206 -4.22 13.92 17.59
CA THR A 206 -4.71 12.53 17.56
C THR A 206 -6.22 12.45 17.40
N VAL A 207 -6.92 13.37 18.06
CA VAL A 207 -8.39 13.44 18.05
C VAL A 207 -8.92 13.66 16.64
N ALA A 208 -8.17 14.36 15.78
CA ALA A 208 -8.51 14.51 14.37
C ALA A 208 -8.01 13.34 13.51
N SER A 209 -6.81 12.81 13.78
CA SER A 209 -6.19 11.76 12.97
C SER A 209 -7.02 10.47 12.96
N ALA A 210 -7.40 9.94 14.12
CA ALA A 210 -8.05 8.63 14.19
C ALA A 210 -9.42 8.57 13.49
N PRO A 211 -10.35 9.55 13.67
CA PRO A 211 -11.60 9.58 12.91
C PRO A 211 -11.38 9.70 11.41
N LEU A 212 -10.38 10.48 10.96
CA LEU A 212 -10.07 10.60 9.53
C LEU A 212 -9.55 9.28 8.93
N THR A 213 -8.78 8.48 9.70
CA THR A 213 -8.38 7.13 9.24
C THR A 213 -9.63 6.28 9.02
N GLY A 214 -10.50 6.22 10.04
CA GLY A 214 -11.74 5.43 10.00
C GLY A 214 -12.66 5.87 8.86
N LEU A 215 -12.87 7.17 8.69
CA LEU A 215 -13.64 7.74 7.59
C LEU A 215 -13.02 7.41 6.24
N GLY A 216 -11.70 7.49 6.08
CA GLY A 216 -11.00 7.08 4.86
C GLY A 216 -11.32 5.64 4.47
N ILE A 217 -11.26 4.71 5.44
CA ILE A 217 -11.56 3.29 5.24
C ILE A 217 -13.05 3.07 4.92
N VAL A 218 -13.96 3.69 5.67
CA VAL A 218 -15.41 3.55 5.45
C VAL A 218 -15.81 4.11 4.10
N VAL A 219 -15.34 5.30 3.73
CA VAL A 219 -15.61 5.91 2.43
C VAL A 219 -15.03 5.05 1.30
N PHE A 220 -13.81 4.52 1.46
CA PHE A 220 -13.26 3.55 0.50
C PHE A 220 -14.20 2.35 0.31
N PHE A 221 -14.63 1.72 1.40
CA PHE A 221 -15.48 0.54 1.35
C PHE A 221 -16.84 0.83 0.69
N LEU A 222 -17.48 1.94 1.05
CA LEU A 222 -18.75 2.36 0.44
C LEU A 222 -18.59 2.61 -1.06
N MET A 223 -17.56 3.36 -1.46
CA MET A 223 -17.31 3.66 -2.87
C MET A 223 -16.96 2.41 -3.67
N HIS A 224 -16.18 1.49 -3.10
CA HIS A 224 -15.89 0.20 -3.70
C HIS A 224 -17.18 -0.60 -3.95
N ASN A 225 -18.04 -0.72 -2.95
CA ASN A 225 -19.31 -1.48 -3.07
C ASN A 225 -20.27 -0.85 -4.09
N ILE A 226 -20.38 0.48 -4.12
CA ILE A 226 -21.18 1.18 -5.14
C ILE A 226 -20.64 0.88 -6.54
N ARG A 227 -19.32 0.92 -6.71
CA ARG A 227 -18.64 0.66 -7.97
C ARG A 227 -18.84 -0.79 -8.42
N LEU A 228 -18.68 -1.75 -7.52
CA LEU A 228 -18.93 -3.17 -7.77
C LEU A 228 -20.40 -3.45 -8.14
N SER A 229 -21.33 -2.79 -7.46
CA SER A 229 -22.77 -2.90 -7.75
C SER A 229 -23.13 -2.36 -9.14
N ARG A 230 -22.53 -1.23 -9.55
CA ARG A 230 -22.69 -0.68 -10.91
C ARG A 230 -22.13 -1.65 -11.96
N LEU A 231 -20.93 -2.15 -11.72
CA LEU A 231 -20.28 -3.13 -12.60
C LEU A 231 -21.13 -4.39 -12.78
N ARG A 232 -21.70 -4.92 -11.69
CA ARG A 232 -22.58 -6.09 -11.73
C ARG A 232 -23.83 -5.85 -12.57
N ARG A 233 -24.44 -4.67 -12.47
CA ARG A 233 -25.61 -4.31 -13.30
C ARG A 233 -25.25 -4.25 -14.78
N GLU A 234 -24.11 -3.66 -15.14
CA GLU A 234 -23.63 -3.62 -16.53
C GLU A 234 -23.37 -5.02 -17.09
N MET A 235 -22.75 -5.91 -16.31
CA MET A 235 -22.53 -7.31 -16.72
C MET A 235 -23.85 -8.06 -16.97
N ILE A 236 -24.86 -7.85 -16.12
CA ILE A 236 -26.19 -8.47 -16.28
C ILE A 236 -26.90 -7.91 -17.54
N ALA A 237 -26.84 -6.60 -17.77
CA ALA A 237 -27.44 -5.96 -18.94
C ALA A 237 -26.85 -6.51 -20.25
N MET A 238 -25.51 -6.64 -20.33
CA MET A 238 -24.85 -7.23 -21.50
C MET A 238 -25.23 -8.70 -21.70
N ARG A 239 -25.32 -9.49 -20.63
CA ARG A 239 -25.68 -10.92 -20.71
C ARG A 239 -27.12 -11.13 -21.17
N THR A 240 -28.03 -10.22 -20.82
CA THR A 240 -29.46 -10.33 -21.14
C THR A 240 -29.82 -9.71 -22.49
N GLY A 241 -28.87 -9.11 -23.21
CA GLY A 241 -29.15 -8.42 -24.48
C GLY A 241 -30.03 -7.18 -24.32
N SER A 242 -30.22 -6.72 -23.08
CA SER A 242 -31.03 -5.54 -22.77
C SER A 242 -30.26 -4.31 -23.25
N ALA A 243 -30.65 -3.76 -24.41
CA ALA A 243 -30.11 -2.51 -24.92
C ALA A 243 -30.35 -1.41 -23.87
N HIS A 244 -29.29 -1.01 -23.17
CA HIS A 244 -29.39 0.01 -22.14
C HIS A 244 -29.49 1.37 -22.82
N ASN A 245 -30.65 2.01 -22.68
CA ASN A 245 -30.88 3.39 -23.13
C ASN A 245 -29.94 4.31 -22.33
N PRO A 246 -29.02 5.05 -22.98
CA PRO A 246 -27.88 5.66 -22.30
C PRO A 246 -28.21 7.08 -21.84
N ASP A 247 -29.10 7.22 -20.88
CA ASP A 247 -29.29 8.48 -20.16
C ASP A 247 -29.03 8.23 -18.67
N PHE A 248 -28.29 9.17 -18.04
CA PHE A 248 -27.78 9.24 -16.65
C PHE A 248 -26.30 8.86 -16.42
#